data_AF-A0AAD6DMM8-F1
#
_entry.id   AF-A0AAD6DMM8-F1
#
_cell.length_a   1.000
_cell.length_b   1.000
_cell.length_c   1.000
_cell.angle_alpha   90.00
_cell.angle_beta   90.00
_cell.angle_gamma   90.00
#
_symmetry.space_group_name_H-M   'P 1'
#
loop_
_entity.id
_entity.type
_entity.pdbx_description
1 polymer ?
#
loop_
_entity_poly.entity_id
_entity_poly.type
_entity_poly.pdbx_seq_one_letter_code
_entity_poly.pdbx_strand_id
1 'polypeptide(L)'
;MSRFSPSLGSQRTFGPQPVFPRQHLFIEDDETLSSMIAMGADMMTGESTLLEMSAYECIYGIPQSLLILLKESIEVIDEVNHHRMNNEGTSISEGLNLVCDDLEQNIMDWPLDERLHRYERSTNGISASIIYHQTRAFLNAPIIYFSQSIRLMIHQYLRQYAQAVLDSIEAIEQLKAETKILAAPLFWPAFMGATEAFEPRHQERFRLWYERVEVYGIEAVRTGIQVVHEVWRQGPTTNRQMHSGWRDVVERTGDYLLLT
;
A
#
# COMPACT_ATOMS: atom_id res chain seq x y z
N MET A 1 -35.96 -46.19 21.18
CA MET A 1 -35.96 -46.10 22.66
C MET A 1 -34.69 -45.36 23.06
N SER A 2 -34.75 -44.04 23.28
CA SER A 2 -35.04 -43.40 24.58
C SER A 2 -33.93 -43.68 25.60
N ARG A 3 -32.96 -42.77 25.79
CA ARG A 3 -32.95 -41.60 26.72
C ARG A 3 -32.12 -41.95 27.96
N PHE A 4 -31.15 -41.10 28.30
CA PHE A 4 -31.08 -40.30 29.55
C PHE A 4 -29.62 -39.93 29.91
N SER A 5 -29.33 -38.63 29.83
CA SER A 5 -28.33 -37.87 30.60
C SER A 5 -28.78 -37.74 32.08
N PRO A 6 -28.28 -36.80 32.93
CA PRO A 6 -26.93 -36.29 33.28
C PRO A 6 -26.70 -36.22 34.82
N SER A 7 -25.53 -35.78 35.33
CA SER A 7 -25.35 -34.91 36.54
C SER A 7 -23.84 -34.68 36.81
N LEU A 8 -23.35 -33.43 36.75
CA LEU A 8 -23.10 -32.45 37.83
C LEU A 8 -21.91 -32.73 38.76
N GLY A 9 -20.91 -31.85 38.70
CA GLY A 9 -20.38 -31.20 39.91
C GLY A 9 -18.87 -31.34 40.19
N SER A 10 -18.29 -30.20 40.62
CA SER A 10 -17.00 -30.01 41.32
C SER A 10 -15.75 -29.94 40.43
N GLN A 11 -14.82 -28.98 40.53
CA GLN A 11 -14.57 -27.97 41.55
C GLN A 11 -13.68 -26.86 40.96
N ARG A 12 -13.89 -25.62 41.41
CA ARG A 12 -13.07 -24.43 41.13
C ARG A 12 -11.69 -24.56 41.77
N THR A 13 -10.63 -24.16 41.08
CA THR A 13 -9.44 -23.59 41.70
C THR A 13 -9.03 -22.32 40.95
N PHE A 14 -8.99 -21.22 41.68
CA PHE A 14 -8.58 -19.89 41.25
C PHE A 14 -7.09 -19.69 41.58
N GLY A 15 -6.35 -19.07 40.67
CA GLY A 15 -5.01 -18.49 40.84
C GLY A 15 -4.91 -17.20 39.99
N PRO A 16 -4.08 -16.22 40.36
CA PRO A 16 -4.51 -14.82 40.48
C PRO A 16 -4.54 -14.04 39.16
N GLN A 17 -5.57 -13.20 39.02
CA GLN A 17 -5.65 -12.15 38.00
C GLN A 17 -4.94 -10.85 38.46
N PRO A 18 -4.26 -10.14 37.55
CA PRO A 18 -3.79 -8.79 37.81
C PRO A 18 -4.96 -7.78 37.79
N VAL A 19 -5.04 -6.99 38.86
CA VAL A 19 -6.02 -5.92 39.07
C VAL A 19 -5.60 -4.69 38.27
N PHE A 20 -6.41 -4.29 37.29
CA PHE A 20 -6.32 -2.97 36.66
C PHE A 20 -7.39 -2.04 37.24
N PRO A 21 -7.03 -0.88 37.80
CA PRO A 21 -8.00 0.09 38.27
C PRO A 21 -8.77 0.70 37.09
N ARG A 22 -10.10 0.54 37.08
CA ARG A 22 -11.01 1.34 36.26
C ARG A 22 -11.02 2.76 36.80
N GLN A 23 -10.39 3.69 36.09
CA GLN A 23 -10.68 5.12 36.25
C GLN A 23 -11.54 5.56 35.08
N HIS A 24 -12.79 5.86 35.39
CA HIS A 24 -13.68 6.66 34.55
C HIS A 24 -13.08 8.06 34.42
N LEU A 25 -12.60 8.42 33.22
CA LEU A 25 -12.43 9.83 32.87
C LEU A 25 -13.76 10.33 32.33
N PHE A 26 -14.50 11.01 33.20
CA PHE A 26 -15.51 11.98 32.80
C PHE A 26 -14.77 13.16 32.18
N ILE A 27 -15.12 13.53 30.94
CA ILE A 27 -14.78 14.84 30.37
C ILE A 27 -16.01 15.70 30.62
N GLU A 28 -15.90 16.59 31.60
CA GLU A 28 -16.85 17.67 31.84
C GLU A 28 -16.61 18.78 30.82
N ASP A 29 -17.70 19.24 30.19
CA ASP A 29 -17.78 20.49 29.44
C ASP A 29 -17.62 21.66 30.41
N ASP A 30 -16.67 22.57 30.14
CA ASP A 30 -16.66 23.90 30.73
C ASP A 30 -16.35 24.95 29.66
N GLU A 31 -17.41 25.66 29.26
CA GLU A 31 -17.33 26.91 28.52
C GLU A 31 -17.03 28.08 29.48
N THR A 32 -16.41 29.15 28.93
CA THR A 32 -16.32 30.54 29.45
C THR A 32 -15.32 30.86 30.59
N LEU A 33 -14.50 31.93 30.59
CA LEU A 33 -14.22 33.04 29.66
C LEU A 33 -12.96 33.81 30.15
N SER A 34 -12.19 34.35 29.19
CA SER A 34 -11.38 35.59 29.20
C SER A 34 -10.11 35.76 30.07
N SER A 35 -9.00 36.18 29.44
CA SER A 35 -8.66 37.62 29.30
C SER A 35 -7.30 37.90 28.64
N MET A 36 -7.32 38.70 27.54
CA MET A 36 -6.29 39.64 27.03
C MET A 36 -4.95 39.05 26.55
N ILE A 37 -4.51 39.21 25.30
CA ILE A 37 -4.25 40.46 24.56
C ILE A 37 -4.42 40.19 23.06
N ALA A 38 -5.28 40.95 22.37
CA ALA A 38 -5.29 41.06 20.92
C ALA A 38 -5.32 42.55 20.54
N MET A 39 -4.16 43.09 20.20
CA MET A 39 -4.03 44.34 19.45
C MET A 39 -2.87 44.19 18.47
N GLY A 40 -3.17 44.42 17.18
CA GLY A 40 -2.18 44.46 16.12
C GLY A 40 -2.59 43.71 14.86
N ALA A 41 -3.78 43.99 14.32
CA ALA A 41 -4.04 43.77 12.91
C ALA A 41 -3.34 44.91 12.15
N ASP A 42 -2.11 44.68 11.67
CA ASP A 42 -1.71 45.14 10.33
C ASP A 42 -0.35 44.58 9.89
N MET A 43 -0.26 44.32 8.59
CA MET A 43 0.96 44.15 7.79
C MET A 43 1.96 43.06 8.18
N MET A 44 1.76 41.86 7.63
CA MET A 44 2.80 41.13 6.89
C MET A 44 2.11 40.22 5.85
N THR A 45 1.68 40.80 4.73
CA THR A 45 1.53 40.08 3.46
C THR A 45 2.93 39.71 2.95
N GLY A 46 3.54 38.74 3.60
CA GLY A 46 4.62 37.95 3.03
C GLY A 46 4.01 36.64 2.58
N GLU A 47 4.01 36.38 1.28
CA GLU A 47 3.69 35.08 0.69
C GLU A 47 4.62 34.02 1.31
N SER A 48 4.18 33.42 2.41
CA SER A 48 4.67 32.14 2.91
C SER A 48 3.62 31.10 2.57
N THR A 49 3.31 30.94 1.28
CA THR A 49 2.75 29.72 0.72
C THR A 49 3.84 28.64 0.74
N LEU A 50 4.33 28.30 1.93
CA LEU A 50 4.79 26.95 2.18
C LEU A 50 3.56 26.09 1.96
N LEU A 51 3.47 25.55 0.74
CA LEU A 51 2.43 24.63 0.30
C LEU A 51 2.18 23.65 1.45
N GLU A 52 1.01 23.70 2.07
CA GLU A 52 0.67 22.87 3.22
C GLU A 52 0.66 21.42 2.75
N MET A 53 1.82 20.76 2.83
CA MET A 53 1.97 19.36 2.45
C MET A 53 1.06 18.55 3.36
N SER A 54 0.24 17.68 2.77
CA SER A 54 -0.61 16.81 3.57
C SER A 54 0.26 15.97 4.52
N ALA A 55 -0.26 15.62 5.69
CA ALA A 55 0.47 14.76 6.64
C ALA A 55 0.92 13.43 5.97
N TYR A 56 0.14 12.92 5.01
CA TYR A 56 0.47 11.74 4.22
C TYR A 56 1.70 11.94 3.33
N GLU A 57 1.83 13.10 2.69
CA GLU A 57 3.01 13.45 1.88
C GLU A 57 4.27 13.52 2.75
N CYS A 58 4.15 14.05 3.98
CA CYS A 58 5.26 14.12 4.93
C CYS A 58 5.69 12.72 5.44
N ILE A 59 4.73 11.84 5.70
CA ILE A 59 5.00 10.51 6.28
C ILE A 59 5.52 9.54 5.22
N TYR A 60 4.88 9.48 4.06
CA TYR A 60 5.14 8.45 3.06
C TYR A 60 5.98 8.94 1.87
N GLY A 61 6.19 10.25 1.72
CA GLY A 61 6.90 10.80 0.58
C GLY A 61 6.14 10.61 -0.75
N ILE A 62 4.82 10.46 -0.69
CA ILE A 62 3.94 10.32 -1.86
C ILE A 62 2.70 11.23 -1.74
N PRO A 63 2.17 11.73 -2.86
CA PRO A 63 0.94 12.51 -2.87
C PRO A 63 -0.26 11.74 -2.32
N GLN A 64 -1.07 12.42 -1.50
CA GLN A 64 -2.31 11.86 -0.94
C GLN A 64 -3.27 11.34 -2.01
N SER A 65 -3.31 11.98 -3.19
CA SER A 65 -4.17 11.53 -4.29
C SER A 65 -3.84 10.11 -4.78
N LEU A 66 -2.58 9.66 -4.68
CA LEU A 66 -2.23 8.28 -5.01
C LEU A 66 -2.73 7.27 -3.97
N LEU A 67 -2.73 7.64 -2.69
CA LEU A 67 -3.33 6.81 -1.63
C LEU A 67 -4.84 6.65 -1.82
N ILE A 68 -5.52 7.71 -2.28
CA ILE A 68 -6.94 7.67 -2.62
C ILE A 68 -7.17 6.72 -3.80
N LEU A 69 -6.38 6.83 -4.88
CA LEU A 69 -6.48 5.90 -6.01
C LEU A 69 -6.23 4.44 -5.62
N LEU A 70 -5.29 4.19 -4.69
CA LEU A 70 -5.07 2.85 -4.15
C LEU A 70 -6.31 2.34 -3.40
N LYS A 71 -6.90 3.17 -2.52
CA LYS A 71 -8.13 2.83 -1.80
C LYS A 71 -9.26 2.50 -2.77
N GLU A 72 -9.49 3.35 -3.77
CA GLU A 72 -10.51 3.13 -4.80
C GLU A 72 -10.25 1.84 -5.58
N SER A 73 -8.97 1.54 -5.88
CA SER A 73 -8.59 0.28 -6.53
C SER A 73 -8.96 -0.93 -5.69
N ILE A 74 -8.70 -0.89 -4.38
CA ILE A 74 -9.06 -1.98 -3.46
C ILE A 74 -10.58 -2.17 -3.44
N GLU A 75 -11.35 -1.10 -3.26
CA GLU A 75 -12.82 -1.15 -3.19
C GLU A 75 -13.43 -1.72 -4.48
N VAL A 76 -12.97 -1.27 -5.65
CA VAL A 76 -13.46 -1.77 -6.95
C VAL A 76 -13.07 -3.23 -7.16
N ILE A 77 -11.85 -3.63 -6.79
CA ILE A 77 -11.39 -5.01 -6.92
C ILE A 77 -12.22 -5.94 -6.02
N ASP A 78 -12.50 -5.53 -4.79
CA ASP A 78 -13.32 -6.31 -3.86
C ASP A 78 -14.75 -6.49 -4.38
N GLU A 79 -15.34 -5.44 -4.94
CA GLU A 79 -16.67 -5.51 -5.57
C GLU A 79 -16.66 -6.45 -6.79
N VAL A 80 -15.63 -6.36 -7.64
CA VAL A 80 -15.46 -7.27 -8.79
C VAL A 80 -15.30 -8.71 -8.33
N ASN A 81 -14.52 -8.96 -7.29
CA ASN A 81 -14.32 -10.30 -6.72
C ASN A 81 -15.60 -10.85 -6.12
N HIS A 82 -16.35 -10.03 -5.38
CA HIS A 82 -17.64 -10.42 -4.81
C HIS A 82 -18.66 -10.78 -5.89
N HIS A 83 -18.74 -9.98 -6.95
CA HIS A 83 -19.63 -10.23 -8.08
C HIS A 83 -19.25 -11.51 -8.83
N ARG A 84 -17.95 -11.79 -8.96
CA ARG A 84 -17.37 -12.98 -9.57
C ARG A 84 -17.63 -14.26 -8.75
N MET A 85 -17.66 -14.17 -7.43
CA MET A 85 -17.94 -15.30 -6.55
C MET A 85 -19.44 -15.66 -6.49
N ASN A 86 -20.31 -14.65 -6.54
CA ASN A 86 -21.75 -14.85 -6.35
C ASN A 86 -22.51 -15.18 -7.64
N ASN A 87 -22.03 -14.73 -8.79
CA ASN A 87 -22.66 -15.01 -10.08
C ASN A 87 -21.88 -16.12 -10.79
N GLU A 88 -22.55 -17.20 -11.20
CA GLU A 88 -21.97 -18.29 -12.01
C GLU A 88 -21.56 -17.86 -13.44
N GLY A 89 -21.50 -16.55 -13.70
CA GLY A 89 -21.14 -15.94 -14.98
C GLY A 89 -19.84 -15.14 -14.89
N THR A 90 -18.98 -15.27 -15.89
CA THR A 90 -17.69 -14.56 -15.99
C THR A 90 -17.84 -13.06 -16.32
N SER A 91 -19.05 -12.57 -16.61
CA SER A 91 -19.29 -11.20 -17.05
C SER A 91 -19.66 -10.27 -15.88
N ILE A 92 -18.83 -9.25 -15.68
CA ILE A 92 -19.07 -8.13 -14.77
C ILE A 92 -20.25 -7.30 -15.32
N SER A 93 -21.09 -6.75 -14.42
CA SER A 93 -22.18 -5.83 -14.80
C SER A 93 -21.65 -4.62 -15.56
N GLU A 94 -22.42 -4.11 -16.54
CA GLU A 94 -22.03 -2.94 -17.35
C GLU A 94 -21.66 -1.73 -16.49
N GLY A 95 -22.42 -1.45 -15.44
CA GLY A 95 -22.14 -0.35 -14.52
C GLY A 95 -20.80 -0.51 -13.77
N LEU A 96 -20.45 -1.74 -13.38
CA LEU A 96 -19.18 -2.01 -12.68
C LEU A 96 -18.00 -1.98 -13.66
N ASN A 97 -18.20 -2.35 -14.93
CA ASN A 97 -17.18 -2.17 -15.97
C ASN A 97 -16.87 -0.69 -16.20
N LEU A 98 -17.88 0.19 -16.25
CA LEU A 98 -17.65 1.63 -16.38
C LEU A 98 -16.82 2.19 -15.23
N VAL A 99 -17.12 1.78 -13.99
CA VAL A 99 -16.32 2.17 -12.81
C VAL A 99 -14.88 1.67 -12.91
N CYS A 100 -14.67 0.45 -13.43
CA CYS A 100 -13.32 -0.07 -13.68
C CYS A 100 -12.59 0.77 -14.74
N ASP A 101 -13.25 1.08 -15.86
CA ASP A 101 -12.67 1.85 -16.97
C ASP A 101 -12.28 3.27 -16.52
N ASP A 102 -13.17 3.95 -15.79
CA ASP A 102 -12.90 5.29 -15.25
C ASP A 102 -11.72 5.29 -14.26
N LEU A 103 -11.65 4.31 -13.37
CA LEU A 103 -10.55 4.19 -12.42
C LEU A 103 -9.22 3.87 -13.13
N GLU A 104 -9.24 2.97 -14.11
CA GLU A 104 -8.05 2.68 -14.93
C GLU A 104 -7.54 3.94 -15.62
N GLN A 105 -8.43 4.73 -16.21
CA GLN A 105 -8.08 6.00 -16.85
C GLN A 105 -7.48 6.98 -15.83
N ASN A 106 -8.07 7.11 -14.63
CA ASN A 106 -7.57 8.00 -13.58
C ASN A 106 -6.17 7.61 -13.08
N ILE A 107 -5.87 6.31 -13.00
CA ILE A 107 -4.53 5.82 -12.65
C ILE A 107 -3.55 6.14 -13.79
N MET A 108 -3.93 5.86 -15.04
CA MET A 108 -3.06 6.02 -16.20
C MET A 108 -2.75 7.48 -16.55
N ASP A 109 -3.71 8.38 -16.35
CA ASP A 109 -3.58 9.82 -16.63
C ASP A 109 -3.01 10.61 -15.45
N TRP A 110 -2.61 9.94 -14.36
CA TRP A 110 -2.12 10.66 -13.19
C TRP A 110 -0.86 11.48 -13.55
N PRO A 111 -0.85 12.80 -13.26
CA PRO A 111 0.11 13.73 -13.86
C PRO A 111 1.49 13.70 -13.18
N LEU A 112 2.27 12.64 -13.45
CA LEU A 112 3.59 12.43 -12.85
C LEU A 112 4.59 13.55 -13.16
N ASP A 113 4.68 13.96 -14.43
CA ASP A 113 5.66 14.97 -14.87
C ASP A 113 5.32 16.37 -14.33
N GLU A 114 4.04 16.74 -14.30
CA GLU A 114 3.62 18.02 -13.70
C GLU A 114 3.90 18.07 -12.19
N ARG A 115 3.83 16.92 -11.51
CA ARG A 115 4.16 16.79 -10.09
C ARG A 115 5.66 16.87 -9.84
N LEU A 116 6.49 16.31 -10.71
CA LEU A 116 7.95 16.46 -10.67
C LEU A 116 8.35 17.94 -10.66
N HIS A 117 7.81 18.73 -11.59
CA HIS A 117 8.10 20.17 -11.66
C HIS A 117 7.70 20.94 -10.41
N ARG A 118 6.69 20.47 -9.66
CA ARG A 118 6.35 21.05 -8.35
C ARG A 118 7.38 20.69 -7.29
N TYR A 119 7.84 19.44 -7.23
CA TYR A 119 8.84 19.00 -6.26
C TYR A 119 10.20 19.66 -6.46
N GLU A 120 10.63 19.84 -7.71
CA GLU A 120 11.87 20.56 -8.05
C GLU A 120 11.85 22.02 -7.58
N ARG A 121 10.67 22.65 -7.52
CA ARG A 121 10.51 24.04 -7.06
C ARG A 121 10.41 24.16 -5.55
N SER A 122 9.92 23.13 -4.86
CA SER A 122 9.60 23.19 -3.42
C SER A 122 10.63 22.53 -2.52
N THR A 123 11.45 21.62 -3.03
CA THR A 123 12.39 20.82 -2.22
C THR A 123 13.81 20.90 -2.77
N ASN A 124 14.79 20.57 -1.93
CA ASN A 124 16.17 20.42 -2.41
C ASN A 124 16.23 19.33 -3.50
N GLY A 125 17.19 19.41 -4.43
CA GLY A 125 17.22 18.53 -5.60
C GLY A 125 17.25 17.04 -5.29
N ILE A 126 17.86 16.62 -4.17
CA ILE A 126 17.93 15.21 -3.79
C ILE A 126 16.61 14.72 -3.18
N SER A 127 16.01 15.50 -2.28
CA SER A 127 14.68 15.23 -1.72
C SER A 127 13.62 15.21 -2.82
N ALA A 128 13.68 16.13 -3.78
CA ALA A 128 12.82 16.13 -4.96
C ALA A 128 12.93 14.83 -5.76
N SER A 129 14.17 14.36 -5.97
CA SER A 129 14.47 13.12 -6.70
C SER A 129 13.96 11.88 -5.95
N ILE A 130 14.13 11.82 -4.64
CA ILE A 130 13.60 10.73 -3.80
C ILE A 130 12.07 10.71 -3.88
N ILE A 131 11.41 11.85 -3.69
CA ILE A 131 9.94 11.97 -3.77
C ILE A 131 9.44 11.58 -5.16
N TYR A 132 10.13 12.01 -6.23
CA TYR A 132 9.80 11.62 -7.60
C TYR A 132 9.84 10.11 -7.79
N HIS A 133 10.96 9.46 -7.43
CA HIS A 133 11.08 8.02 -7.59
C HIS A 133 10.10 7.27 -6.67
N GLN A 134 9.83 7.78 -5.46
CA GLN A 134 8.86 7.18 -4.55
C GLN A 134 7.44 7.26 -5.14
N THR A 135 7.08 8.41 -5.71
CA THR A 135 5.81 8.65 -6.41
C THR A 135 5.69 7.78 -7.66
N ARG A 136 6.76 7.68 -8.46
CA ARG A 136 6.78 6.86 -9.68
C ARG A 136 6.64 5.37 -9.34
N ALA A 137 7.39 4.86 -8.36
CA ALA A 137 7.24 3.48 -7.89
C ALA A 137 5.80 3.23 -7.40
N PHE A 138 5.27 4.16 -6.60
CA PHE A 138 3.93 4.03 -6.06
C PHE A 138 2.86 4.10 -7.15
N LEU A 139 2.97 4.94 -8.18
CA LEU A 139 1.98 5.02 -9.26
C LEU A 139 1.95 3.76 -10.12
N ASN A 140 3.10 3.13 -10.37
CA ASN A 140 3.19 1.91 -11.18
C ASN A 140 2.61 0.68 -10.46
N ALA A 141 2.59 0.67 -9.13
CA ALA A 141 2.11 -0.47 -8.36
C ALA A 141 0.58 -0.69 -8.46
N PRO A 142 -0.30 0.34 -8.35
CA PRO A 142 -1.72 0.25 -8.65
C PRO A 142 -2.00 -0.19 -10.08
N ILE A 143 -1.21 0.24 -11.07
CA ILE A 143 -1.38 -0.24 -12.45
C ILE A 143 -1.23 -1.76 -12.51
N ILE A 144 -0.17 -2.30 -11.87
CA ILE A 144 0.05 -3.74 -11.77
C ILE A 144 -1.10 -4.41 -11.01
N TYR A 145 -1.44 -3.89 -9.83
CA TYR A 145 -2.48 -4.42 -8.95
C TYR A 145 -3.84 -4.49 -9.65
N PHE A 146 -4.24 -3.40 -10.30
CA PHE A 146 -5.49 -3.28 -11.04
C PHE A 146 -5.53 -4.22 -12.25
N SER A 147 -4.46 -4.22 -13.05
CA SER A 147 -4.37 -5.03 -14.27
C SER A 147 -4.40 -6.54 -13.97
N GLN A 148 -3.74 -6.96 -12.88
CA GLN A 148 -3.77 -8.34 -12.40
C GLN A 148 -5.17 -8.76 -11.91
N SER A 149 -5.90 -7.85 -11.26
CA SER A 149 -7.13 -8.19 -10.55
C SER A 149 -8.37 -8.10 -11.44
N ILE A 150 -8.44 -7.09 -12.30
CA ILE A 150 -9.63 -6.79 -13.11
C ILE A 150 -9.44 -7.28 -14.54
N ARG A 151 -8.32 -6.92 -15.18
CA ARG A 151 -8.09 -7.14 -16.62
C ARG A 151 -7.45 -8.48 -16.96
N LEU A 152 -6.90 -9.20 -15.99
CA LEU A 152 -6.19 -10.48 -16.17
C LEU A 152 -5.16 -10.40 -17.32
N MET A 153 -4.42 -9.28 -17.38
CA MET A 153 -3.49 -9.02 -18.48
C MET A 153 -2.29 -9.96 -18.44
N ILE A 154 -1.73 -10.24 -19.63
CA ILE A 154 -0.52 -11.04 -19.78
C ILE A 154 0.67 -10.26 -19.20
N HIS A 155 1.53 -10.94 -18.43
CA HIS A 155 2.75 -10.39 -17.82
C HIS A 155 3.63 -9.52 -18.74
N GLN A 156 3.63 -9.78 -20.06
CA GLN A 156 4.39 -8.98 -21.03
C GLN A 156 3.98 -7.50 -21.04
N TYR A 157 2.70 -7.19 -20.81
CA TYR A 157 2.22 -5.82 -20.69
C TYR A 157 2.65 -5.16 -19.39
N LEU A 158 2.75 -5.94 -18.30
CA LEU A 158 3.07 -5.44 -16.97
C LEU A 158 4.58 -5.26 -16.74
N ARG A 159 5.40 -5.88 -17.61
CA ARG A 159 6.87 -5.79 -17.58
C ARG A 159 7.38 -4.36 -17.47
N GLN A 160 6.81 -3.43 -18.24
CA GLN A 160 7.27 -2.03 -18.24
C GLN A 160 7.02 -1.34 -16.89
N TYR A 161 5.90 -1.64 -16.24
CA TYR A 161 5.54 -1.08 -14.95
C TYR A 161 6.39 -1.72 -13.83
N ALA A 162 6.62 -3.03 -13.89
CA ALA A 162 7.53 -3.72 -12.98
C ALA A 162 8.97 -3.18 -13.08
N GLN A 163 9.45 -2.93 -14.30
CA GLN A 163 10.74 -2.28 -14.54
C GLN A 163 10.76 -0.84 -14.01
N ALA A 164 9.70 -0.06 -14.21
CA ALA A 164 9.61 1.29 -13.67
C ALA A 164 9.64 1.34 -12.14
N VAL A 165 8.97 0.40 -11.47
CA VAL A 165 9.09 0.22 -10.01
C VAL A 165 10.54 -0.09 -9.64
N LEU A 166 11.15 -1.09 -10.28
CA LEU A 166 12.50 -1.56 -9.98
C LEU A 166 13.55 -0.44 -10.13
N ASP A 167 13.50 0.29 -11.24
CA ASP A 167 14.42 1.40 -11.49
C ASP A 167 14.26 2.51 -10.45
N SER A 168 13.03 2.74 -10.00
CA SER A 168 12.74 3.79 -9.01
C SER A 168 13.20 3.40 -7.61
N ILE A 169 12.95 2.16 -7.17
CA ILE A 169 13.37 1.70 -5.83
C ILE A 169 14.90 1.59 -5.73
N GLU A 170 15.59 1.23 -6.80
CA GLU A 170 17.06 1.22 -6.83
C GLU A 170 17.63 2.64 -6.77
N ALA A 171 17.05 3.58 -7.54
CA ALA A 171 17.47 4.99 -7.52
C ALA A 171 17.29 5.62 -6.13
N ILE A 172 16.19 5.33 -5.44
CA ILE A 172 15.96 5.80 -4.07
C ILE A 172 17.06 5.32 -3.14
N GLU A 173 17.38 4.03 -3.17
CA GLU A 173 18.40 3.47 -2.27
C GLU A 173 19.80 4.01 -2.60
N GLN A 174 20.11 4.26 -3.87
CA GLN A 174 21.35 4.93 -4.27
C GLN A 174 21.43 6.36 -3.71
N LEU A 175 20.38 7.17 -3.88
CA LEU A 175 20.32 8.53 -3.36
C LEU A 175 20.41 8.57 -1.82
N LYS A 176 19.77 7.62 -1.13
CA LYS A 176 19.87 7.48 0.33
C LYS A 176 21.30 7.16 0.80
N ALA A 177 22.01 6.29 0.08
CA ALA A 177 23.40 5.95 0.41
C ALA A 177 24.34 7.14 0.24
N GLU A 178 24.14 7.95 -0.80
CA GLU A 178 24.92 9.17 -1.05
C GLU A 178 24.66 10.26 0.00
N THR A 179 23.42 10.37 0.49
CA THR A 179 23.00 11.40 1.44
C THR A 179 22.97 10.98 2.91
N LYS A 180 23.23 9.71 3.21
CA LYS A 180 23.14 9.11 4.55
C LYS A 180 21.75 9.24 5.20
N ILE A 181 20.70 9.29 4.38
CA ILE A 181 19.31 9.29 4.85
C ILE A 181 18.92 7.86 5.25
N LEU A 182 18.53 7.67 6.51
CA LEU A 182 18.04 6.40 7.02
C LEU A 182 16.51 6.43 7.08
N ALA A 183 15.87 6.19 5.93
CA ALA A 183 14.42 6.04 5.84
C ALA A 183 14.10 4.69 5.19
N ALA A 184 13.22 3.91 5.82
CA ALA A 184 12.77 2.66 5.23
C ALA A 184 12.01 2.92 3.92
N PRO A 185 12.20 2.10 2.87
CA PRO A 185 11.43 2.22 1.64
C PRO A 185 9.97 1.82 1.85
N LEU A 186 9.07 2.35 1.03
CA LEU A 186 7.73 1.76 0.92
C LEU A 186 7.85 0.39 0.28
N PHE A 187 7.51 -0.65 1.04
CA PHE A 187 7.66 -2.03 0.59
C PHE A 187 6.60 -2.43 -0.44
N TRP A 188 5.35 -1.97 -0.28
CA TRP A 188 4.23 -2.40 -1.11
C TRP A 188 4.48 -2.22 -2.62
N PRO A 189 5.02 -1.07 -3.10
CA PRO A 189 5.39 -0.94 -4.51
C PRO A 189 6.41 -1.98 -4.97
N ALA A 190 7.46 -2.22 -4.18
CA ALA A 190 8.49 -3.21 -4.51
C ALA A 190 7.92 -4.63 -4.54
N PHE A 191 7.02 -4.96 -3.61
CA PHE A 191 6.28 -6.21 -3.62
C PHE A 191 5.48 -6.37 -4.90
N MET A 192 4.61 -5.40 -5.23
CA MET A 192 3.77 -5.47 -6.43
C MET A 192 4.60 -5.59 -7.71
N GLY A 193 5.65 -4.77 -7.86
CA GLY A 193 6.57 -4.84 -9.01
C GLY A 193 7.25 -6.19 -9.15
N ALA A 194 7.67 -6.80 -8.04
CA ALA A 194 8.34 -8.08 -8.06
C ALA A 194 7.40 -9.24 -8.41
N THR A 195 6.11 -9.17 -8.07
CA THR A 195 5.14 -10.24 -8.43
C THR A 195 4.99 -10.44 -9.94
N GLU A 196 5.30 -9.43 -10.76
CA GLU A 196 5.29 -9.50 -12.24
C GLU A 196 6.68 -9.61 -12.87
N ALA A 197 7.73 -9.75 -12.05
CA ALA A 197 9.11 -9.86 -12.52
C ALA A 197 9.46 -11.33 -12.88
N PHE A 198 9.05 -11.80 -14.06
CA PHE A 198 9.36 -13.17 -14.50
C PHE A 198 10.68 -13.32 -15.26
N GLU A 199 11.32 -12.20 -15.63
CA GLU A 199 12.61 -12.24 -16.31
C GLU A 199 13.75 -12.44 -15.29
N PRO A 200 14.70 -13.37 -15.53
CA PRO A 200 15.78 -13.66 -14.59
C PRO A 200 16.56 -12.41 -14.16
N ARG A 201 16.77 -11.46 -15.09
CA ARG A 201 17.45 -10.20 -14.81
C ARG A 201 16.67 -9.31 -13.83
N HIS A 202 15.35 -9.24 -13.94
CA HIS A 202 14.54 -8.45 -13.00
C HIS A 202 14.47 -9.13 -11.64
N GLN A 203 14.30 -10.46 -11.61
CA GLN A 203 14.29 -11.23 -10.35
C GLN A 203 15.57 -11.01 -9.55
N GLU A 204 16.73 -11.09 -10.24
CA GLU A 204 18.02 -10.88 -9.59
C GLU A 204 18.17 -9.47 -9.01
N ARG A 205 17.77 -8.46 -9.76
CA ARG A 205 17.77 -7.07 -9.28
C ARG A 205 16.86 -6.87 -8.07
N PHE A 206 15.65 -7.45 -8.08
CA PHE A 206 14.77 -7.42 -6.91
C PHE A 206 15.39 -8.15 -5.71
N ARG A 207 16.06 -9.30 -5.90
CA ARG A 207 16.80 -9.99 -4.82
C ARG A 207 17.86 -9.10 -4.20
N LEU A 208 18.73 -8.51 -5.03
CA LEU A 208 19.77 -7.60 -4.57
C LEU A 208 19.20 -6.39 -3.83
N TRP A 209 18.06 -5.87 -4.29
CA TRP A 209 17.36 -4.81 -3.59
C TRP A 209 16.85 -5.26 -2.21
N TYR A 210 16.24 -6.45 -2.11
CA TYR A 210 15.76 -7.00 -0.84
C TYR A 210 16.89 -7.21 0.19
N GLU A 211 18.03 -7.72 -0.25
CA GLU A 211 19.23 -7.86 0.59
C GLU A 211 19.71 -6.50 1.13
N ARG A 212 19.69 -5.47 0.27
CA ARG A 212 20.11 -4.12 0.65
C ARG A 212 19.20 -3.50 1.71
N VAL A 213 17.89 -3.75 1.63
CA VAL A 213 16.90 -3.17 2.55
C VAL A 213 16.66 -4.03 3.79
N GLU A 214 17.30 -5.20 3.91
CA GLU A 214 17.19 -6.06 5.11
C GLU A 214 17.65 -5.33 6.38
N VAL A 215 18.58 -4.37 6.25
CA VAL A 215 19.07 -3.53 7.35
C VAL A 215 17.96 -2.80 8.12
N TYR A 216 16.80 -2.58 7.49
CA TYR A 216 15.65 -1.93 8.14
C TYR A 216 14.86 -2.87 9.06
N GLY A 217 15.14 -4.19 9.04
CA GLY A 217 14.61 -5.15 10.02
C GLY A 217 13.09 -5.36 10.02
N ILE A 218 12.41 -5.07 8.90
CA ILE A 218 10.94 -5.11 8.83
C ILE A 218 10.49 -6.57 8.62
N GLU A 219 9.78 -7.14 9.59
CA GLU A 219 9.36 -8.55 9.54
C GLU A 219 8.37 -8.85 8.40
N ALA A 220 7.38 -7.97 8.19
CA ALA A 220 6.39 -8.12 7.11
C ALA A 220 7.02 -8.19 5.69
N VAL A 221 8.20 -7.57 5.52
CA VAL A 221 8.98 -7.63 4.27
C VAL A 221 9.43 -9.06 3.99
N ARG A 222 9.82 -9.82 5.03
CA ARG A 222 10.32 -11.19 4.87
C ARG A 222 9.24 -12.14 4.36
N THR A 223 8.02 -12.05 4.90
CA THR A 223 6.87 -12.83 4.41
C THR A 223 6.55 -12.47 2.96
N GLY A 224 6.54 -11.17 2.62
CA GLY A 224 6.31 -10.72 1.24
C GLY A 224 7.36 -11.24 0.25
N ILE A 225 8.64 -11.29 0.64
CA ILE A 225 9.72 -11.84 -0.19
C ILE A 225 9.51 -13.34 -0.46
N GLN A 226 9.08 -14.11 0.55
CA GLN A 226 8.79 -15.54 0.39
C GLN A 226 7.66 -15.77 -0.61
N VAL A 227 6.59 -14.97 -0.54
CA VAL A 227 5.49 -14.99 -1.50
C VAL A 227 6.00 -14.70 -2.91
N VAL A 228 6.81 -13.66 -3.09
CA VAL A 228 7.41 -13.31 -4.38
C VAL A 228 8.26 -14.45 -4.95
N HIS A 229 9.09 -15.11 -4.13
CA HIS A 229 9.89 -16.25 -4.59
C HIS A 229 9.06 -17.45 -5.01
N GLU A 230 7.92 -17.70 -4.35
CA GLU A 230 6.98 -18.73 -4.76
C GLU A 230 6.33 -18.38 -6.10
N VAL A 231 5.89 -17.14 -6.29
CA VAL A 231 5.34 -16.64 -7.57
C VAL A 231 6.34 -16.84 -8.70
N TRP A 232 7.61 -16.48 -8.49
CA TRP A 232 8.66 -16.70 -9.48
C TRP A 232 8.89 -18.18 -9.79
N ARG A 233 8.72 -19.07 -8.81
CA ARG A 233 8.87 -20.53 -9.01
C ARG A 233 7.73 -21.10 -9.83
N GLN A 234 6.51 -20.61 -9.63
CA GLN A 234 5.34 -20.99 -10.42
C GLN A 234 5.44 -20.46 -11.85
N GLY A 235 6.10 -19.31 -12.03
CA GLY A 235 6.23 -18.66 -13.32
C GLY A 235 4.96 -17.88 -13.70
N PRO A 236 4.95 -17.28 -14.90
CA PRO A 236 3.81 -16.49 -15.34
C PRO A 236 2.56 -17.35 -15.50
N THR A 237 1.44 -16.89 -14.96
CA THR A 237 0.14 -17.54 -15.12
C THR A 237 -0.20 -17.66 -16.60
N THR A 238 -0.31 -18.90 -17.08
CA THR A 238 -0.56 -19.22 -18.49
C THR A 238 -2.05 -19.41 -18.79
N ASN A 239 -2.89 -19.45 -17.74
CA ASN A 239 -4.32 -19.65 -17.82
C ASN A 239 -5.07 -18.43 -17.29
N ARG A 240 -6.34 -18.25 -17.72
CA ARG A 240 -7.31 -17.30 -17.14
C ARG A 240 -7.70 -17.72 -15.72
N GLN A 241 -6.73 -17.80 -14.82
CA GLN A 241 -7.03 -17.94 -13.40
C GLN A 241 -7.72 -16.68 -12.93
N MET A 242 -8.72 -16.88 -12.07
CA MET A 242 -9.60 -15.85 -11.54
C MET A 242 -8.88 -14.93 -10.54
N HIS A 243 -7.72 -15.38 -10.05
CA HIS A 243 -6.90 -14.74 -9.04
C HIS A 243 -5.47 -14.54 -9.56
N SER A 244 -4.85 -13.45 -9.12
CA SER A 244 -3.43 -13.16 -9.39
C SER A 244 -2.54 -14.17 -8.68
N GLY A 245 -1.46 -14.63 -9.31
CA GLY A 245 -0.62 -15.71 -8.78
C GLY A 245 -0.08 -15.48 -7.36
N TRP A 246 0.16 -14.23 -6.95
CA TRP A 246 0.59 -13.93 -5.58
C TRP A 246 -0.53 -14.09 -4.54
N ARG A 247 -1.79 -13.83 -4.90
CA ARG A 247 -2.94 -14.06 -4.00
C ARG A 247 -3.17 -15.55 -3.79
N ASP A 248 -3.07 -16.36 -4.85
CA ASP A 248 -3.12 -17.82 -4.75
C ASP A 248 -2.04 -18.36 -3.81
N VAL A 249 -0.84 -17.79 -3.86
CA VAL A 249 0.25 -18.14 -2.94
C VAL A 249 -0.12 -17.80 -1.50
N VAL A 250 -0.59 -16.57 -1.25
CA VAL A 250 -0.95 -16.09 0.09
C VAL A 250 -2.09 -16.90 0.71
N GLU A 251 -3.14 -17.17 -0.06
CA GLU A 251 -4.27 -18.01 0.39
C GLU A 251 -3.82 -19.43 0.73
N ARG A 252 -2.90 -20.00 -0.06
CA ARG A 252 -2.35 -21.33 0.17
C ARG A 252 -1.41 -21.40 1.37
N THR A 253 -0.60 -20.37 1.61
CA THR A 253 0.33 -20.35 2.74
C THR A 253 -0.33 -19.92 4.04
N GLY A 254 -1.50 -19.27 3.98
CA GLY A 254 -2.20 -18.72 5.15
C GLY A 254 -1.50 -17.51 5.74
N ASP A 255 -0.64 -16.85 4.95
CA ASP A 255 0.09 -15.67 5.38
C ASP A 255 -0.84 -14.45 5.40
N TYR A 256 -0.73 -13.63 6.45
CA TYR A 256 -1.36 -12.32 6.47
C TYR A 256 -0.34 -11.29 5.98
N LEU A 257 -0.41 -10.94 4.70
CA LEU A 257 0.29 -9.75 4.21
C LEU A 257 -0.44 -8.53 4.73
N LEU A 258 0.27 -7.63 5.41
CA LEU A 258 -0.23 -6.34 5.89
C LEU A 258 -0.38 -5.35 4.72
N LEU A 259 -0.99 -5.82 3.63
CA LEU A 259 -1.08 -5.18 2.31
C LEU A 259 -2.52 -5.18 1.75
N THR A 260 -3.49 -5.67 2.53
CA THR A 260 -4.93 -5.68 2.25
C THR A 260 -5.71 -5.44 3.53
#